data_AF-A0A938SN42-F1
#
_entry.id   AF-A0A938SN42-F1
#
_cell.length_a   1.000
_cell.length_b   1.000
_cell.length_c   1.000
_cell.angle_alpha   90.00
_cell.angle_beta   90.00
_cell.angle_gamma   90.00
#
_symmetry.space_group_name_H-M   'P 1'
#
loop_
_entity.id
_entity.type
_entity.pdbx_description
1 polymer ?
#
loop_
_entity_poly.entity_id
_entity_poly.type
_entity_poly.pdbx_seq_one_letter_code
_entity_poly.pdbx_strand_id
1 'polypeptide(L)'
;MAAKKADAGTLAEIGRLAADPTRVRLTTTVQFDLMAHRLTKADVCDEIIAWIDRGDAVKEVALHGFPGLVGQSAYEIKPRMRNTLFYIKVTLVELGKPGEYILVVSAHPDH
;
A
#
# COMPACT_ATOMS: atom_id res chain seq x y z
N MET A 1 -22.23 -4.41 -0.94
CA MET A 1 -21.64 -3.62 -2.05
C MET A 1 -20.45 -4.40 -2.59
N ALA A 2 -20.34 -4.56 -3.91
CA ALA A 2 -19.19 -5.23 -4.52
C ALA A 2 -17.91 -4.43 -4.23
N ALA A 3 -16.81 -5.12 -3.95
CA ALA A 3 -15.52 -4.47 -3.75
C ALA A 3 -15.08 -3.77 -5.05
N LYS A 4 -14.88 -2.45 -4.99
CA LYS A 4 -14.35 -1.68 -6.13
C LYS A 4 -12.88 -2.06 -6.31
N LYS A 5 -12.45 -2.25 -7.56
CA LYS A 5 -11.05 -2.50 -7.90
C LYS A 5 -10.40 -1.20 -8.36
N ALA A 6 -9.11 -1.05 -8.09
CA ALA A 6 -8.33 0.03 -8.68
C ALA A 6 -8.35 -0.06 -10.22
N ASP A 7 -8.45 1.08 -10.89
CA ASP A 7 -8.34 1.16 -12.35
C ASP A 7 -6.87 1.14 -12.81
N ALA A 8 -6.67 0.99 -14.12
CA ALA A 8 -5.33 0.88 -14.71
C ALA A 8 -4.45 2.12 -14.45
N GLY A 9 -5.05 3.31 -14.41
CA GLY A 9 -4.31 4.54 -14.12
C GLY A 9 -3.80 4.57 -12.68
N THR A 10 -4.65 4.17 -11.74
CA THR A 10 -4.29 4.05 -10.32
C THR A 10 -3.22 2.98 -10.12
N LEU A 11 -3.33 1.83 -10.78
CA LEU A 11 -2.31 0.77 -10.69
C LEU A 11 -0.95 1.26 -11.20
N ALA A 12 -0.92 1.96 -12.34
CA ALA A 12 0.31 2.55 -12.87
C ALA A 12 0.94 3.54 -11.88
N GLU A 13 0.12 4.33 -11.20
CA GLU A 13 0.57 5.31 -10.22
C GLU A 13 1.14 4.66 -8.94
N ILE A 14 0.45 3.65 -8.42
CA ILE A 14 0.95 2.86 -7.28
C ILE A 14 2.29 2.19 -7.65
N GLY A 15 2.38 1.56 -8.82
CA GLY A 15 3.61 0.92 -9.28
C GLY A 15 4.77 1.93 -9.41
N ARG A 16 4.52 3.08 -10.04
CA ARG A 16 5.52 4.14 -10.23
C ARG A 16 6.06 4.68 -8.91
N LEU A 17 5.18 4.93 -7.92
CA LEU A 17 5.59 5.43 -6.60
C LEU A 17 6.28 4.33 -5.77
N ALA A 18 5.83 3.08 -5.87
CA ALA A 18 6.46 1.96 -5.16
C ALA A 18 7.87 1.65 -5.69
N ALA A 19 8.14 1.92 -6.97
CA ALA A 19 9.47 1.76 -7.57
C ALA A 19 10.53 2.71 -7.00
N ASP A 20 10.13 3.76 -6.28
CA ASP A 20 11.04 4.67 -5.57
C ASP A 20 10.76 4.62 -4.05
N PRO A 21 11.58 3.90 -3.25
CA PRO A 21 11.38 3.83 -1.81
C PRO A 21 11.38 5.18 -1.08
N THR A 22 11.91 6.26 -1.68
CA THR A 22 11.83 7.61 -1.10
C THR A 22 10.44 8.22 -1.22
N ARG A 23 9.63 7.73 -2.16
CA ARG A 23 8.21 8.04 -2.38
C ARG A 23 7.29 7.14 -1.58
N VAL A 24 7.82 6.24 -0.77
CA VAL A 24 7.04 5.39 0.14
C VAL A 24 7.29 5.80 1.58
N ARG A 25 6.21 6.17 2.27
CA ARG A 25 6.22 6.52 3.69
C ARG A 25 5.46 5.45 4.48
N LEU A 26 6.00 5.11 5.64
CA LEU A 26 5.39 4.18 6.56
C LEU A 26 4.91 4.95 7.78
N THR A 27 3.68 4.68 8.24
CA THR A 27 3.27 5.13 9.58
C THR A 27 4.13 4.45 10.64
N THR A 28 4.22 5.05 11.83
CA THR A 28 4.99 4.45 12.94
C THR A 28 4.52 3.04 13.28
N THR A 29 3.20 2.80 13.29
CA THR A 29 2.63 1.48 13.52
C THR A 29 3.12 0.47 12.47
N VAL A 30 3.05 0.82 11.20
CA VAL A 30 3.54 -0.03 10.11
C VAL A 30 5.04 -0.33 10.24
N GLN A 31 5.85 0.65 10.66
CA GLN A 31 7.27 0.40 10.90
C GLN A 31 7.49 -0.69 11.96
N PHE A 32 6.77 -0.62 13.08
CA PHE A 32 6.87 -1.63 14.14
C PHE A 32 6.34 -3.00 13.69
N ASP A 33 5.23 -3.04 12.96
CA ASP A 33 4.67 -4.29 12.44
C ASP A 33 5.67 -4.98 11.51
N LEU A 34 6.27 -4.25 10.56
CA LEU A 34 7.29 -4.80 9.67
C LEU A 34 8.52 -5.29 10.44
N MET A 35 9.01 -4.49 11.40
CA MET A 35 10.17 -4.86 12.23
C MET A 35 9.92 -6.16 13.01
N ALA A 36 8.71 -6.36 13.56
CA ALA A 36 8.35 -7.59 14.27
C ALA A 36 8.47 -8.84 13.38
N HIS A 37 8.29 -8.68 12.07
CA HIS A 37 8.42 -9.74 11.06
C HIS A 37 9.75 -9.70 10.29
N ARG A 38 10.70 -8.88 10.74
CA ARG A 38 12.01 -8.66 10.09
C ARG A 38 11.88 -8.23 8.62
N LEU A 39 10.82 -7.49 8.31
CA LEU A 39 10.56 -6.88 7.02
C LEU A 39 11.01 -5.42 7.02
N THR A 40 11.30 -4.93 5.83
CA THR A 40 11.74 -3.57 5.57
C THR A 40 10.75 -2.85 4.67
N LYS A 41 10.91 -1.53 4.55
CA LYS A 41 10.18 -0.75 3.55
C LYS A 41 10.42 -1.26 2.12
N ALA A 42 11.64 -1.69 1.82
CA ALA A 42 11.99 -2.22 0.50
C ALA A 42 11.19 -3.49 0.19
N ASP A 43 11.10 -4.42 1.15
CA ASP A 43 10.30 -5.64 0.98
C ASP A 43 8.82 -5.32 0.63
N VAL A 44 8.24 -4.29 1.27
CA VAL A 44 6.88 -3.84 0.96
C VAL A 44 6.77 -3.23 -0.44
N CYS A 45 7.76 -2.44 -0.86
CA CYS A 45 7.79 -1.83 -2.19
C CYS A 45 7.86 -2.92 -3.27
N ASP A 46 8.77 -3.88 -3.11
CA ASP A 46 8.97 -4.98 -4.04
C ASP A 46 7.72 -5.83 -4.19
N GLU A 47 7.02 -6.11 -3.07
CA GLU A 47 5.78 -6.88 -3.11
C GLU A 47 4.59 -6.12 -3.69
N ILE A 48 4.52 -4.80 -3.53
CA ILE A 48 3.51 -3.98 -4.22
C ILE A 48 3.70 -4.08 -5.73
N ILE A 49 4.95 -3.94 -6.20
CA ILE A 49 5.29 -4.03 -7.63
C ILE A 49 4.97 -5.44 -8.14
N ALA A 50 5.47 -6.47 -7.45
CA ALA A 50 5.24 -7.86 -7.85
C ALA A 50 3.74 -8.24 -7.86
N TRP A 51 2.93 -7.69 -6.94
CA TRP A 51 1.48 -7.87 -6.94
C TRP A 51 0.82 -7.29 -8.19
N ILE A 52 1.20 -6.06 -8.57
CA ILE A 52 0.68 -5.40 -9.76
C ILE A 52 1.14 -6.13 -11.03
N ASP A 53 2.41 -6.52 -11.10
CA ASP A 53 2.98 -7.20 -12.26
C ASP A 53 2.34 -8.58 -12.52
N ARG A 54 1.90 -9.28 -11.46
CA ARG A 54 1.13 -10.53 -11.59
C ARG A 54 -0.30 -10.31 -12.09
N GLY A 55 -0.79 -9.06 -12.12
CA GLY A 55 -2.17 -8.73 -12.42
C GLY A 55 -3.14 -9.08 -11.28
N ASP A 56 -2.63 -9.25 -10.05
CA ASP A 56 -3.47 -9.51 -8.89
C ASP A 56 -4.33 -8.28 -8.58
N ALA A 57 -5.56 -8.51 -8.10
CA ALA A 57 -6.50 -7.43 -7.85
C ALA A 57 -6.03 -6.53 -6.70
N VAL A 58 -6.03 -5.22 -6.94
CA VAL A 58 -5.89 -4.20 -5.89
C VAL A 58 -7.27 -3.68 -5.54
N LYS A 59 -7.69 -3.91 -4.29
CA LYS A 59 -9.04 -3.55 -3.83
C LYS A 59 -9.06 -2.09 -3.36
N GLU A 60 -9.97 -1.29 -3.90
CA GLU A 60 -10.19 0.08 -3.46
C GLU A 60 -11.22 0.14 -2.31
N VAL A 61 -10.89 0.91 -1.28
CA VAL A 61 -11.71 1.17 -0.09
C VAL A 61 -11.63 2.64 0.30
N ALA A 62 -12.55 3.12 1.13
CA ALA A 62 -12.43 4.46 1.72
C ALA A 62 -11.67 4.39 3.06
N LEU A 63 -10.83 5.38 3.34
CA LEU A 63 -10.23 5.55 4.66
C LEU A 63 -11.26 6.10 5.66
N HIS A 64 -11.35 5.46 6.82
CA HIS A 64 -12.27 5.88 7.88
C HIS A 64 -11.57 6.36 9.16
N GLY A 65 -10.32 5.95 9.40
CA GLY A 65 -9.63 6.15 10.68
C GLY A 65 -8.32 6.92 10.62
N PHE A 66 -7.98 7.56 9.50
CA PHE A 66 -6.72 8.29 9.34
C PHE A 66 -6.97 9.80 9.31
N PRO A 67 -6.60 10.57 10.36
CA PRO A 67 -6.83 12.02 10.42
C PRO A 67 -6.28 12.74 9.19
N GLY A 68 -7.06 13.64 8.61
CA GLY A 68 -6.70 14.38 7.40
C GLY A 68 -6.89 13.63 6.08
N LEU A 69 -7.11 12.30 6.10
CA LEU A 69 -7.33 11.46 4.91
C LEU A 69 -8.68 10.72 4.93
N VAL A 70 -9.56 11.02 5.89
CA VAL A 70 -10.90 10.40 5.96
C VAL A 70 -11.69 10.65 4.68
N GLY A 71 -12.29 9.61 4.14
CA GLY A 71 -13.05 9.63 2.88
C GLY A 71 -12.19 9.51 1.62
N GLN A 72 -10.86 9.57 1.72
CA GLN A 72 -9.98 9.35 0.58
C GLN A 72 -9.89 7.86 0.22
N SER A 73 -9.60 7.57 -1.05
CA SER A 73 -9.35 6.20 -1.50
C SER A 73 -8.08 5.64 -0.87
N ALA A 74 -8.19 4.40 -0.42
CA ALA A 74 -7.08 3.53 -0.06
C ALA A 74 -7.19 2.23 -0.81
N TYR A 75 -6.09 1.50 -0.86
CA TYR A 75 -5.89 0.35 -1.70
C TYR A 75 -5.32 -0.79 -0.87
N GLU A 76 -5.99 -1.93 -0.93
CA GLU A 76 -5.68 -3.12 -0.15
C GLU A 76 -5.11 -4.20 -1.07
N ILE A 77 -4.00 -4.79 -0.65
CA ILE A 77 -3.39 -5.97 -1.27
C ILE A 77 -3.06 -7.01 -0.19
N LYS A 78 -2.89 -8.27 -0.61
CA LYS A 78 -2.60 -9.37 0.29
C LYS A 78 -1.36 -10.21 -0.09
N PRO A 79 -0.16 -9.61 -0.18
CA PRO A 79 1.04 -10.32 -0.60
C PRO A 79 1.48 -11.37 0.42
N ARG A 80 2.27 -12.35 -0.05
CA ARG A 80 2.96 -13.30 0.83
C ARG A 80 4.41 -12.86 1.01
N MET A 81 4.72 -12.33 2.19
CA MET A 81 6.08 -11.96 2.57
C MET A 81 6.63 -12.98 3.56
N ARG A 82 7.78 -13.59 3.26
CA ARG A 82 8.44 -14.59 4.13
C ARG A 82 7.52 -15.73 4.59
N ASN A 83 6.72 -16.26 3.67
CA ASN A 83 5.70 -17.31 3.90
C ASN A 83 4.50 -16.93 4.77
N THR A 84 4.39 -15.66 5.18
CA THR A 84 3.22 -15.15 5.90
C THR A 84 2.35 -14.35 4.95
N LEU A 85 1.03 -14.56 5.00
CA LEU A 85 0.08 -13.72 4.28
C LEU A 85 -0.05 -12.40 5.05
N PHE A 86 0.13 -11.28 4.35
CA PHE A 86 -0.02 -9.96 4.94
C PHE A 86 -1.23 -9.27 4.36
N TYR A 87 -1.84 -8.40 5.16
CA TYR A 87 -2.75 -7.38 4.71
C TYR A 87 -1.99 -6.05 4.67
N ILE A 88 -1.87 -5.46 3.49
CA ILE A 88 -1.27 -4.14 3.31
C ILE A 88 -2.33 -3.18 2.80
N LYS A 89 -2.42 -2.01 3.45
CA LYS A 89 -3.27 -0.90 3.03
C LYS A 89 -2.43 0.32 2.75
N VAL A 90 -2.60 0.88 1.55
CA VAL A 90 -1.90 2.07 1.10
C VAL A 90 -2.87 3.17 0.66
N THR A 91 -2.44 4.42 0.68
CA THR A 91 -3.17 5.54 0.08
C THR A 91 -2.20 6.44 -0.69
N LEU A 92 -2.71 7.10 -1.73
CA LEU A 92 -1.95 8.01 -2.58
C LEU A 92 -2.14 9.44 -2.08
N VAL A 93 -1.04 10.13 -1.82
CA VAL A 93 -1.08 11.48 -1.22
C VAL A 93 -0.36 12.47 -2.13
N GLU A 94 -0.84 13.72 -2.16
CA GLU A 94 -0.23 14.84 -2.91
C GLU A 94 -0.14 14.63 -4.44
N LEU A 95 -1.06 13.85 -5.03
CA LEU A 95 -1.10 13.58 -6.48
C LEU A 95 -1.17 14.87 -7.32
N GLY A 96 -0.38 14.93 -8.39
CA GLY A 96 -0.37 16.05 -9.36
C GLY A 96 0.47 17.26 -8.93
N LYS A 97 1.30 17.14 -7.88
CA LYS A 97 2.23 18.18 -7.40
C LYS A 97 3.61 17.59 -7.08
N PRO A 98 4.67 18.40 -7.00
CA PRO A 98 5.93 17.95 -6.41
C PRO A 98 5.69 17.55 -4.95
N GLY A 99 5.88 16.28 -4.61
CA GLY A 99 5.73 15.80 -3.23
C GLY A 99 4.96 14.50 -3.09
N GLU A 100 4.25 14.06 -4.14
CA GLU A 100 3.51 12.80 -4.20
C GLU A 100 4.22 11.60 -3.58
N TYR A 101 3.45 10.79 -2.85
CA TYR A 101 3.96 9.61 -2.17
C TYR A 101 2.85 8.58 -1.91
N ILE A 102 3.27 7.32 -1.72
CA ILE A 102 2.47 6.27 -1.10
C ILE A 102 2.62 6.37 0.41
N LEU A 103 1.50 6.44 1.12
CA LEU A 103 1.46 6.21 2.56
C LEU A 103 0.96 4.80 2.85
N VAL A 104 1.82 3.96 3.43
CA VAL A 104 1.41 2.65 3.96
C VAL A 104 0.81 2.88 5.35
N VAL A 105 -0.50 2.68 5.47
CA VAL A 105 -1.26 2.95 6.69
C VAL A 105 -1.49 1.70 7.54
N SER A 106 -1.35 0.50 6.96
CA SER A 106 -1.43 -0.78 7.67
C SER A 106 -0.60 -1.84 6.95
N ALA A 107 0.14 -2.68 7.69
CA ALA A 107 0.89 -3.81 7.15
C ALA A 107 1.07 -4.87 8.25
N HIS A 108 0.11 -5.78 8.39
CA HIS A 108 0.13 -6.81 9.44
C HIS A 108 -0.22 -8.18 8.84
N PRO A 109 0.11 -9.28 9.53
CA PRO A 109 -0.36 -10.61 9.13
C PRO A 109 -1.88 -10.64 8.96
N ASP A 110 -2.31 -11.34 7.92
CA ASP A 110 -3.73 -11.60 7.61
C ASP A 110 -4.08 -12.98 8.18
N HIS A 111 -4.86 -12.99 9.25
CA HIS A 111 -5.25 -14.17 10.02
C HIS A 111 -6.54 -14.82 9.49
#